data_AF-A0A370HNI6-F1
#
_entry.id   AF-A0A370HNI6-F1
#
_cell.length_a   1.000
_cell.length_b   1.000
_cell.length_c   1.000
_cell.angle_alpha   90.00
_cell.angle_beta   90.00
_cell.angle_gamma   90.00
#
_symmetry.space_group_name_H-M   'P 1'
#
loop_
_entity.id
_entity.type
_entity.pdbx_description
1 polymer ?
#
loop_
_entity_poly.entity_id
_entity_poly.type
_entity_poly.pdbx_seq_one_letter_code
_entity_poly.pdbx_strand_id
1 'polypeptide(L)'
;MTLHRIASGAAFALLLTAQPGLAGPCTQEIDQVQKQVDARIDAAAGAGRAGAESNAARLHREPTPASIAAAEQKLGEGKSEEAALAALGSARQADQAGDKAECDAALAVAKRALAQ
;
A
#
# COMPACT_ATOMS: atom_id res chain seq x y z
N MET A 1 23.64 32.48 -59.06
CA MET A 1 22.52 31.92 -59.87
C MET A 1 22.70 30.41 -59.87
N THR A 2 21.84 29.52 -59.37
CA THR A 2 20.46 29.56 -58.85
C THR A 2 20.19 28.20 -58.17
N LEU A 3 19.70 28.24 -56.93
CA LEU A 3 18.62 27.48 -56.31
C LEU A 3 18.38 25.95 -56.50
N HIS A 4 18.28 25.28 -55.34
CA HIS A 4 17.26 24.30 -54.92
C HIS A 4 17.24 22.88 -55.53
N ARG A 5 17.68 21.89 -54.74
CA ARG A 5 16.91 20.64 -54.55
C ARG A 5 16.89 20.26 -53.07
N ILE A 6 15.68 20.31 -52.55
CA ILE A 6 15.23 20.05 -51.19
C ILE A 6 15.07 18.53 -51.00
N ALA A 7 15.15 18.06 -49.75
CA ALA A 7 14.36 16.93 -49.21
C ALA A 7 14.77 15.51 -49.65
N SER A 8 14.66 14.45 -48.85
CA SER A 8 14.13 14.23 -47.50
C SER A 8 14.36 12.76 -47.12
N GLY A 9 14.41 12.48 -45.82
CA GLY A 9 13.97 11.19 -45.25
C GLY A 9 15.11 10.28 -44.79
N ALA A 10 15.22 9.85 -43.54
CA ALA A 10 14.41 10.12 -42.36
C ALA A 10 15.30 9.88 -41.14
N ALA A 11 15.80 10.95 -40.52
CA ALA A 11 16.20 10.86 -39.12
C ALA A 11 14.89 10.81 -38.33
N PHE A 12 14.34 9.60 -38.16
CA PHE A 12 13.29 9.37 -37.16
C PHE A 12 13.94 9.62 -35.81
N ALA A 13 13.94 10.89 -35.38
CA ALA A 13 14.15 11.25 -34.00
C ALA A 13 13.01 10.59 -33.24
N LEU A 14 13.29 9.41 -32.68
CA LEU A 14 12.45 8.77 -31.69
C LEU A 14 12.51 9.69 -30.45
N LEU A 15 11.70 10.76 -30.48
CA LEU A 15 11.34 11.52 -29.30
C LEU A 15 10.49 10.57 -28.47
N LEU A 16 11.17 9.69 -27.74
CA LEU A 16 10.62 8.97 -26.62
C LEU A 16 10.23 10.07 -25.64
N THR A 17 8.98 10.53 -25.73
CA THR A 17 8.40 11.42 -24.74
C THR A 17 8.39 10.59 -23.47
N ALA A 18 9.46 10.70 -22.68
CA ALA A 18 9.42 10.43 -21.26
C ALA A 18 8.40 11.42 -20.69
N GLN A 19 7.12 11.08 -20.82
CA GLN A 19 6.08 11.70 -20.04
C GLN A 19 6.55 11.48 -18.61
N PRO A 20 6.91 12.52 -17.84
CA PRO A 20 7.13 12.34 -16.42
C PRO A 20 5.87 11.64 -15.95
N GLY A 21 6.00 10.44 -15.39
CA GLY A 21 4.86 9.73 -14.83
C GLY A 21 4.23 10.73 -13.87
N LEU A 22 3.10 11.31 -14.27
CA LEU A 22 2.41 12.32 -13.50
C LEU A 22 1.95 11.56 -12.27
N ALA A 23 2.75 11.67 -11.21
CA ALA A 23 2.35 11.26 -9.89
C ALA A 23 0.96 11.87 -9.68
N GLY A 24 0.01 11.03 -9.29
CA GLY A 24 -1.33 11.48 -9.04
C GLY A 24 -1.34 12.53 -7.92
N PRO A 25 -2.49 13.17 -7.70
CA PRO A 25 -2.61 14.33 -6.82
C PRO A 25 -2.28 14.05 -5.35
N CYS A 26 -2.07 12.80 -4.94
CA CYS A 26 -1.77 12.41 -3.57
C CYS A 26 -0.67 11.32 -3.45
N THR A 27 0.10 11.05 -4.50
CA THR A 27 1.13 9.99 -4.49
C THR A 27 2.13 10.13 -3.32
N GLN A 28 2.56 11.36 -3.00
CA GLN A 28 3.51 11.60 -1.91
C GLN A 28 2.92 11.25 -0.54
N GLU A 29 1.66 11.61 -0.32
CA GLU A 29 0.94 11.30 0.92
C GLU A 29 0.66 9.80 1.05
N ILE A 30 0.37 9.11 -0.05
CA ILE A 30 0.26 7.64 -0.08
C ILE A 30 1.58 7.02 0.38
N ASP A 31 2.72 7.43 -0.17
CA ASP A 31 4.03 6.90 0.21
C ASP A 31 4.34 7.16 1.69
N GLN A 32 3.98 8.34 2.19
CA GLN A 32 4.20 8.68 3.59
C GLN A 32 3.34 7.81 4.53
N VAL A 33 2.07 7.59 4.19
CA VAL A 33 1.16 6.76 5.00
C VAL A 33 1.52 5.28 4.89
N GLN A 34 1.92 4.79 3.71
CA GLN A 34 2.41 3.43 3.52
C GLN A 34 3.58 3.13 4.47
N LYS A 35 4.57 4.03 4.54
CA LYS A 35 5.69 3.89 5.49
C LYS A 35 5.24 3.82 6.96
N GLN A 36 4.18 4.53 7.33
CA GLN A 36 3.62 4.48 8.70
C GLN A 36 2.92 3.15 8.96
N VAL A 37 2.18 2.63 7.97
CA VAL A 37 1.54 1.32 8.05
C VAL A 37 2.60 0.23 8.17
N ASP A 38 3.62 0.25 7.33
CA ASP A 38 4.72 -0.73 7.35
C ASP A 38 5.44 -0.73 8.70
N ALA A 39 5.78 0.46 9.22
CA ALA A 39 6.42 0.59 10.53
C ALA A 39 5.54 0.06 11.68
N ARG A 40 4.20 0.21 11.58
CA ARG A 40 3.24 -0.34 12.54
C ARG A 40 3.16 -1.86 12.46
N ILE A 41 3.11 -2.42 11.25
CA ILE A 41 3.14 -3.86 11.02
C ILE A 41 4.42 -4.46 11.59
N ASP A 42 5.58 -3.86 11.30
CA ASP A 42 6.87 -4.31 11.83
C ASP A 42 6.91 -4.28 13.36
N ALA A 43 6.40 -3.21 13.97
CA ALA A 43 6.30 -3.09 15.42
C ALA A 43 5.34 -4.14 16.03
N ALA A 44 4.21 -4.41 15.39
CA ALA A 44 3.23 -5.39 15.86
C ALA A 44 3.77 -6.83 15.72
N ALA A 45 4.40 -7.15 14.59
CA ALA A 45 5.00 -8.46 14.34
C ALA A 45 6.13 -8.78 15.33
N GLY A 46 6.93 -7.77 15.73
CA GLY A 46 7.98 -7.94 16.73
C GLY A 46 7.47 -8.00 18.18
N ALA A 47 6.30 -7.43 18.47
CA ALA A 47 5.77 -7.30 19.83
C ALA A 47 4.69 -8.33 20.20
N GLY A 48 4.00 -8.95 19.22
CA GLY A 48 2.99 -10.02 19.33
C GLY A 48 2.15 -10.04 20.61
N ARG A 49 0.83 -9.78 20.54
CA ARG A 49 -0.02 -9.86 21.73
C ARG A 49 -0.14 -11.31 22.18
N ALA A 50 0.37 -11.60 23.38
CA ALA A 50 0.14 -12.90 23.99
C ALA A 50 -1.35 -13.06 24.37
N GLY A 51 -1.97 -14.13 23.88
CA GLY A 51 -3.29 -14.57 24.32
C GLY A 51 -3.23 -15.39 25.60
N ALA A 52 -4.39 -15.60 26.24
CA ALA A 52 -4.49 -16.56 27.33
C ALA A 52 -4.18 -17.98 26.82
N GLU A 53 -3.38 -18.72 27.58
CA GLU A 53 -3.06 -20.11 27.25
C GLU A 53 -4.34 -20.96 27.24
N SER A 54 -4.58 -21.68 26.14
CA SER A 54 -5.72 -22.59 26.04
C SER A 54 -5.40 -23.97 26.60
N ASN A 55 -6.41 -24.72 27.06
CA ASN A 55 -6.21 -26.11 27.48
C ASN A 55 -5.60 -26.98 26.37
N ALA A 56 -5.89 -26.69 25.10
CA ALA A 56 -5.31 -27.41 23.96
C ALA A 56 -3.81 -27.19 23.84
N ALA A 57 -3.29 -26.00 24.19
CA ALA A 57 -1.87 -25.70 24.20
C ALA A 57 -1.09 -26.55 25.23
N ARG A 58 -1.77 -27.01 26.29
CA ARG A 58 -1.19 -27.83 27.37
C ARG A 58 -1.12 -29.33 27.04
N LEU A 59 -1.64 -29.76 25.89
CA LEU A 59 -1.71 -31.18 25.52
C LEU A 59 -0.41 -31.74 24.92
N HIS A 60 0.70 -31.01 25.00
CA HIS A 60 2.00 -31.40 24.42
C HIS A 60 1.91 -31.81 22.93
N ARG A 61 0.99 -31.17 22.20
CA ARG A 61 0.84 -31.29 20.75
C ARG A 61 1.07 -29.93 20.14
N GLU A 62 1.90 -29.89 19.11
CA GLU A 62 2.17 -28.69 18.36
C GLU A 62 0.89 -28.10 17.76
N PRO A 63 0.72 -26.78 17.87
CA PRO A 63 -0.33 -26.07 17.14
C PRO A 63 -0.23 -26.35 15.64
N THR A 64 -1.38 -26.59 15.01
CA THR A 64 -1.46 -26.59 13.55
C THR A 64 -1.47 -25.16 13.02
N PRO A 65 -1.03 -24.90 11.78
CA PRO A 65 -1.11 -23.56 11.18
C PRO A 65 -2.51 -22.95 11.26
N ALA A 66 -3.56 -23.74 11.04
CA ALA A 66 -4.94 -23.29 11.16
C ALA A 66 -5.33 -22.88 12.59
N SER A 67 -4.83 -23.59 13.61
CA SER A 67 -5.09 -23.25 15.01
C SER A 67 -4.36 -21.98 15.47
N ILE A 68 -3.17 -21.72 14.94
CA ILE A 68 -2.41 -20.49 15.16
C ILE A 68 -3.19 -19.31 14.57
N ALA A 69 -3.55 -19.39 13.28
CA ALA A 69 -4.30 -18.34 12.60
C ALA A 69 -5.64 -18.03 13.30
N ALA A 70 -6.35 -19.05 13.79
CA ALA A 70 -7.59 -18.85 14.54
C ALA A 70 -7.36 -18.16 15.91
N ALA A 71 -6.20 -18.37 16.54
CA ALA A 71 -5.84 -17.69 17.79
C ALA A 71 -5.49 -16.22 17.52
N GLU A 72 -4.67 -15.93 16.51
CA GLU A 72 -4.30 -14.58 16.07
C GLU A 72 -5.56 -13.76 15.70
N GLN A 73 -6.49 -14.36 14.95
CA GLN A 73 -7.75 -13.71 14.56
C GLN A 73 -8.66 -13.37 15.76
N LYS A 74 -8.68 -14.24 16.79
CA LYS A 74 -9.41 -13.99 18.06
C LYS A 74 -8.78 -12.86 18.87
N LEU A 75 -7.46 -12.74 18.84
CA LEU A 75 -6.73 -11.64 19.48
C LEU A 75 -6.90 -10.31 18.71
N GLY A 76 -7.43 -10.39 17.49
CA GLY A 76 -7.62 -9.23 16.62
C GLY A 76 -6.30 -8.66 16.14
N GLU A 77 -5.24 -9.48 16.14
CA GLU A 77 -3.96 -9.09 15.56
C GLU A 77 -4.14 -8.80 14.07
N GLY A 78 -3.48 -7.75 13.59
CA GLY A 78 -3.51 -7.35 12.18
C GLY A 78 -4.77 -6.61 11.72
N LYS A 79 -5.87 -6.57 12.49
CA LYS A 79 -7.14 -5.99 12.01
C LYS A 79 -7.03 -4.51 11.65
N SER A 80 -6.31 -3.73 12.47
CA SER A 80 -6.09 -2.30 12.23
C SER A 80 -5.18 -2.08 11.02
N GLU A 81 -4.15 -2.91 10.88
CA GLU A 81 -3.19 -2.89 9.78
C GLU A 81 -3.85 -3.28 8.46
N GLU A 82 -4.69 -4.33 8.45
CA GLU A 82 -5.48 -4.75 7.28
C GLU A 82 -6.45 -3.66 6.84
N ALA A 83 -7.14 -3.01 7.79
CA ALA A 83 -8.01 -1.88 7.48
C ALA A 83 -7.22 -0.69 6.89
N ALA A 84 -6.02 -0.42 7.40
CA ALA A 84 -5.14 0.63 6.87
C ALA A 84 -4.65 0.30 5.45
N LEU A 85 -4.26 -0.95 5.19
CA LEU A 85 -3.84 -1.43 3.87
C LEU A 85 -4.98 -1.39 2.84
N ALA A 86 -6.19 -1.78 3.24
CA ALA A 86 -7.37 -1.67 2.38
C ALA A 86 -7.64 -0.20 2.00
N ALA A 87 -7.58 0.71 2.98
CA ALA A 87 -7.75 2.14 2.73
C ALA A 87 -6.64 2.73 1.84
N LEU A 88 -5.39 2.28 1.97
CA LEU A 88 -4.30 2.63 1.04
C LEU A 88 -4.54 2.07 -0.38
N GLY A 89 -5.21 0.93 -0.51
CA GLY A 89 -5.68 0.41 -1.79
C GLY A 89 -6.71 1.34 -2.44
N SER A 90 -7.66 1.87 -1.67
CA SER A 90 -8.62 2.87 -2.16
C SER A 90 -7.94 4.19 -2.51
N ALA A 91 -7.00 4.68 -1.68
CA ALA A 91 -6.26 5.90 -1.97
C ALA A 91 -5.49 5.82 -3.29
N ARG A 92 -4.83 4.67 -3.56
CA ARG A 92 -4.12 4.44 -4.83
C ARG A 92 -5.05 4.42 -6.05
N GLN A 93 -6.27 3.90 -5.91
CA GLN A 93 -7.26 3.94 -7.00
C GLN A 93 -7.72 5.37 -7.28
N ALA A 94 -8.01 6.16 -6.23
CA ALA A 94 -8.38 7.56 -6.37
C ALA A 94 -7.23 8.43 -6.94
N ASP A 95 -5.98 8.18 -6.52
CA ASP A 95 -4.79 8.84 -7.06
C ASP A 95 -4.65 8.60 -8.57
N GLN A 96 -4.82 7.35 -9.01
CA GLN A 96 -4.79 6.97 -10.43
C GLN A 96 -5.94 7.60 -11.23
N ALA A 97 -7.10 7.80 -10.60
CA ALA A 97 -8.23 8.49 -11.19
C ALA A 97 -8.09 10.02 -11.19
N GLY A 98 -7.07 10.58 -10.51
CA GLY A 98 -6.92 12.02 -10.32
C GLY A 98 -7.93 12.62 -9.32
N ASP A 99 -8.63 11.79 -8.54
CA ASP A 99 -9.59 12.24 -7.53
C ASP A 99 -8.88 12.52 -6.21
N LYS A 100 -8.50 13.79 -6.02
CA LYS A 100 -7.85 14.23 -4.79
C LYS A 100 -8.74 14.07 -3.56
N ALA A 101 -10.04 14.35 -3.67
CA ALA A 101 -10.93 14.38 -2.51
C ALA A 101 -11.17 12.96 -1.98
N GLU A 102 -11.42 12.00 -2.88
CA GLU A 102 -11.55 10.59 -2.52
C GLU A 102 -10.24 10.03 -1.99
N CYS A 103 -9.10 10.42 -2.58
CA CYS A 103 -7.80 10.01 -2.07
C CYS A 103 -7.55 10.52 -0.64
N ASP A 104 -7.77 11.81 -0.38
CA ASP A 104 -7.59 12.40 0.95
C ASP A 104 -8.51 11.74 1.98
N ALA A 105 -9.75 11.41 1.60
CA ALA A 105 -10.69 10.68 2.45
C ALA A 105 -10.20 9.27 2.78
N ALA A 106 -9.72 8.52 1.78
CA ALA A 106 -9.16 7.20 1.98
C ALA A 106 -7.90 7.22 2.86
N LEU A 107 -7.00 8.21 2.66
CA LEU A 107 -5.83 8.42 3.51
C LEU A 107 -6.22 8.75 4.96
N ALA A 108 -7.31 9.50 5.18
CA ALA A 108 -7.81 9.76 6.51
C ALA A 108 -8.34 8.48 7.20
N VAL A 109 -8.98 7.58 6.45
CA VAL A 109 -9.38 6.26 6.97
C VAL A 109 -8.16 5.44 7.35
N ALA A 110 -7.13 5.38 6.49
CA ALA A 110 -5.89 4.66 6.78
C ALA A 110 -5.22 5.18 8.07
N LYS A 111 -5.09 6.50 8.21
CA LYS A 111 -4.51 7.14 9.41
C LYS A 111 -5.31 6.85 10.68
N ARG A 112 -6.64 6.86 10.60
CA ARG A 112 -7.51 6.53 11.75
C ARG A 112 -7.34 5.07 12.16
N ALA A 113 -7.20 4.15 11.21
CA ALA A 113 -6.98 2.74 11.53
C ALA A 113 -5.69 2.52 12.34
N LEU A 114 -4.62 3.28 12.05
CA LEU A 114 -3.35 3.23 12.79
C LEU A 114 -3.37 3.89 14.19
N ALA A 115 -4.40 4.67 14.49
CA ALA A 115 -4.56 5.37 15.77
C ALA A 115 -5.33 4.55 16.82
N GLN A 116 -5.89 3.41 16.43
CA GLN A 116 -6.59 2.46 17.31
C GLN A 116 -5.61 1.48 17.95
#